data_AF-A0A819DIT9-F1
#
_entry.id   AF-A0A819DIT9-F1
#
_cell.length_a   1.000
_cell.length_b   1.000
_cell.length_c   1.000
_cell.angle_alpha   90.00
_cell.angle_beta   90.00
_cell.angle_gamma   90.00
#
_symmetry.space_group_name_H-M   'P 1'
#
loop_
_entity.id
_entity.type
_entity.pdbx_description
1 polymer ?
#
loop_
_entity_poly.entity_id
_entity_poly.type
_entity_poly.pdbx_seq_one_letter_code
_entity_poly.pdbx_strand_id
1 'polypeptide(L)'
;MLLKSIQFLNEHGFENYEVLQKKIQEKTNDLNYYVEEKQQFYFYDELDGLFMNQILTYVNHCENLINNDIKQLANEMNESLKKYLIEYGNFIEKETERCFNSVINSDKIHSNNLRKYSYKLISLEEYPLVFKYLNGRKKLDYYKKKFLCYYQLIQTKIEQDEINENYEDFQKKLGIIQSLICLDEFFIKSPENYNKFENLFRKSQSDFFKIPEQIYKVILDASSKQEFNLINSKLSSIEIFSKSKFISAIKISLENILQSIIKDTKNYANSFNENIRHEQNKENLRKYIENHEKIQIILKQTNILNFIDKNIRISLENLFGEIEKILMKKILYILESIENFFNQNNYLFIEKTMEYLTDLLKELNDYYKFESIQDKINQMKTRVSQLPNEILQKYDFIDLNKYINDSPKDVCEQLKLASSNGYSKYTQIYRQVIEKLRKKFSSEIDYGKNDTSSNRSMKLTTIRDASYYLPDELQNIFQNDIKEINEMIRKVHVPDCD
;
A
#
# COMPACT_ATOMS: atom_id res chain seq x y z
N MET A 1 -0.10 37.17 -82.99
CA MET A 1 0.49 37.03 -81.64
C MET A 1 -0.57 37.11 -80.55
N LEU A 2 -1.42 38.15 -80.52
CA LEU A 2 -2.55 38.29 -79.58
C LEU A 2 -3.48 37.06 -79.53
N LEU A 3 -3.76 36.46 -80.69
CA LEU A 3 -4.54 35.22 -80.81
C LEU A 3 -3.90 34.01 -80.11
N LYS A 4 -2.56 33.85 -80.10
CA LYS A 4 -1.89 32.72 -79.43
C LYS A 4 -1.96 32.83 -77.90
N SER A 5 -1.87 34.06 -77.38
CA SER A 5 -2.04 34.35 -75.95
C SER A 5 -3.50 34.14 -75.49
N ILE A 6 -4.47 34.59 -76.27
CA ILE A 6 -5.91 34.35 -75.99
C ILE A 6 -6.24 32.86 -76.09
N GLN A 7 -5.64 32.15 -77.06
CA GLN A 7 -5.82 30.72 -77.23
C GLN A 7 -5.22 29.93 -76.05
N PHE A 8 -4.04 30.32 -75.55
CA PHE A 8 -3.47 29.71 -74.34
C PHE A 8 -4.31 29.99 -73.09
N LEU A 9 -4.82 31.23 -72.91
CA LEU A 9 -5.73 31.57 -71.81
C LEU A 9 -7.00 30.72 -71.86
N ASN A 10 -7.62 30.61 -73.04
CA ASN A 10 -8.82 29.79 -73.25
C ASN A 10 -8.54 28.29 -73.07
N GLU A 11 -7.39 27.77 -73.53
CA GLU A 11 -6.96 26.38 -73.32
C GLU A 11 -6.77 26.02 -71.84
N HIS A 12 -6.52 27.03 -70.99
CA HIS A 12 -6.37 26.88 -69.54
C HIS A 12 -7.56 27.44 -68.75
N GLY A 13 -8.70 27.71 -69.42
CA GLY A 13 -9.96 28.07 -68.76
C GLY A 13 -10.13 29.54 -68.37
N PHE A 14 -9.39 30.46 -69.02
CA PHE A 14 -9.45 31.89 -68.79
C PHE A 14 -9.99 32.63 -70.01
N GLU A 15 -11.12 33.33 -69.87
CA GLU A 15 -11.79 34.04 -70.97
C GLU A 15 -10.99 35.24 -71.50
N ASN A 16 -10.35 36.00 -70.59
CA ASN A 16 -9.48 37.13 -70.94
C ASN A 16 -8.61 37.57 -69.73
N TYR A 17 -7.75 38.55 -69.97
CA TYR A 17 -6.82 39.12 -68.97
C TYR A 17 -7.52 39.84 -67.81
N GLU A 18 -8.60 40.58 -68.05
CA GLU A 18 -9.33 41.33 -67.02
C GLU A 18 -10.01 40.39 -66.01
N VAL A 19 -10.61 39.31 -66.51
CA VAL A 19 -11.23 38.26 -65.69
C VAL A 19 -10.18 37.59 -64.79
N LEU A 20 -8.99 37.34 -65.33
CA LEU A 20 -7.88 36.77 -64.59
C LEU A 20 -7.37 37.71 -63.49
N GLN A 21 -7.18 38.99 -63.82
CA GLN A 21 -6.77 40.01 -62.85
C GLN A 21 -7.80 40.19 -61.73
N LYS A 22 -9.09 40.22 -62.08
CA LYS A 22 -10.19 40.28 -61.10
C LYS A 22 -10.17 39.09 -60.16
N LYS A 23 -9.95 37.87 -60.68
CA LYS A 23 -9.88 36.65 -59.87
C LYS A 23 -8.68 36.64 -58.91
N ILE A 24 -7.52 37.15 -59.33
CA ILE A 24 -6.36 37.35 -58.44
C ILE A 24 -6.70 38.36 -57.33
N GLN A 25 -7.37 39.47 -57.69
CA GLN A 25 -7.75 40.51 -56.74
C GLN A 25 -8.77 40.03 -55.71
N GLU A 26 -9.83 39.33 -56.14
CA GLU A 26 -10.85 38.71 -55.27
C GLU A 26 -10.19 37.82 -54.22
N LYS A 27 -9.28 36.95 -54.65
CA LYS A 27 -8.59 36.02 -53.75
C LYS A 27 -7.60 36.69 -52.80
N THR A 28 -6.97 37.79 -53.26
CA THR A 28 -6.14 38.63 -52.39
C THR A 28 -6.97 39.28 -51.30
N ASN A 29 -8.17 39.77 -51.65
CA ASN A 29 -9.10 40.37 -50.70
C ASN A 29 -9.62 39.33 -49.69
N ASP A 30 -9.95 38.12 -50.14
CA ASP A 30 -10.36 37.01 -49.26
C ASP A 30 -9.25 36.71 -48.24
N LEU A 31 -8.01 36.55 -48.71
CA LEU A 31 -6.86 36.29 -47.83
C LEU A 31 -6.69 37.37 -46.77
N ASN A 32 -6.78 38.64 -47.17
CA ASN A 32 -6.67 39.77 -46.25
C ASN A 32 -7.83 39.79 -45.23
N TYR A 33 -9.05 39.54 -45.67
CA TYR A 33 -10.22 39.41 -44.80
C TYR A 33 -10.01 38.33 -43.73
N TYR A 34 -9.51 37.15 -44.12
CA TYR A 34 -9.23 36.07 -43.16
C TYR A 34 -8.11 36.41 -42.16
N VAL A 35 -7.09 37.15 -42.61
CA VAL A 35 -6.00 37.63 -41.74
C VAL A 35 -6.52 38.65 -40.73
N GLU A 36 -7.41 39.56 -41.13
CA GLU A 36 -7.96 40.63 -40.28
C GLU A 36 -9.01 40.12 -39.29
N GLU A 37 -9.94 39.28 -39.74
CA GLU A 37 -11.07 38.78 -38.94
C GLU A 37 -10.73 37.57 -38.06
N LYS A 38 -9.51 36.99 -38.19
CA LYS A 38 -9.05 35.80 -37.45
C LYS A 38 -9.97 34.58 -37.56
N GLN A 39 -10.75 34.47 -38.64
CA GLN A 39 -11.66 33.35 -38.89
C GLN A 39 -10.94 32.11 -39.44
N GLN A 40 -11.59 30.94 -39.38
CA GLN A 40 -11.07 29.72 -40.03
C GLN A 40 -11.14 29.88 -41.55
N PHE A 41 -10.00 29.74 -42.22
CA PHE A 41 -9.92 29.74 -43.68
C PHE A 41 -10.52 28.43 -44.23
N TYR A 42 -11.66 28.53 -44.93
CA TYR A 42 -12.28 27.38 -45.57
C TYR A 42 -11.59 27.10 -46.90
N PHE A 43 -10.87 25.98 -46.95
CA PHE A 43 -10.15 25.52 -48.15
C PHE A 43 -11.06 25.22 -49.37
N TYR A 44 -12.39 25.23 -49.25
CA TYR A 44 -13.25 25.23 -50.43
C TYR A 44 -13.16 26.54 -51.24
N ASP A 45 -12.71 27.64 -50.61
CA ASP A 45 -12.35 28.89 -51.28
C ASP A 45 -10.91 28.87 -51.83
N GLU A 46 -10.34 27.69 -52.04
CA GLU A 46 -8.99 27.52 -52.56
C GLU A 46 -8.75 28.25 -53.88
N LEU A 47 -7.55 28.82 -54.00
CA LEU A 47 -6.87 28.91 -55.28
C LEU A 47 -6.12 27.60 -55.50
N ASP A 48 -6.52 26.85 -56.53
CA ASP A 48 -5.89 25.60 -56.91
C ASP A 48 -4.39 25.86 -57.19
N GLY A 49 -3.50 25.02 -56.64
CA GLY A 49 -2.07 25.11 -56.96
C GLY A 49 -1.83 24.94 -58.46
N LEU A 50 -2.69 24.17 -59.12
CA LEU A 50 -2.71 23.99 -60.58
C LEU A 50 -3.00 25.32 -61.27
N PHE A 51 -4.02 26.04 -60.81
CA PHE A 51 -4.38 27.36 -61.33
C PHE A 51 -3.21 28.34 -61.20
N MET A 52 -2.58 28.43 -60.02
CA MET A 52 -1.44 29.33 -59.81
C MET A 52 -0.26 28.96 -60.71
N ASN A 53 0.01 27.67 -60.89
CA ASN A 53 1.09 27.18 -61.73
C ASN A 53 0.83 27.43 -63.22
N GLN A 54 -0.41 27.25 -63.68
CA GLN A 54 -0.82 27.54 -65.05
C GLN A 54 -0.65 29.04 -65.36
N ILE A 55 -1.06 29.92 -64.43
CA ILE A 55 -0.89 31.37 -64.62
C ILE A 55 0.59 31.77 -64.60
N LEU A 56 1.40 31.25 -63.68
CA LEU A 56 2.83 31.53 -63.68
C LEU A 56 3.52 31.05 -64.96
N THR A 57 3.15 29.87 -65.45
CA THR A 57 3.67 29.32 -66.71
C THR A 57 3.32 30.23 -67.87
N TYR A 58 2.07 30.71 -67.91
CA TYR A 58 1.59 31.64 -68.91
C TYR A 58 2.32 32.98 -68.88
N VAL A 59 2.40 33.60 -67.70
CA VAL A 59 3.05 34.90 -67.50
C VAL A 59 4.52 34.82 -67.92
N ASN A 60 5.26 33.80 -67.48
CA ASN A 60 6.64 33.58 -67.92
C ASN A 60 6.74 33.39 -69.44
N HIS A 61 5.77 32.71 -70.07
CA HIS A 61 5.73 32.56 -71.53
C HIS A 61 5.54 33.91 -72.24
N CYS A 62 4.65 34.77 -71.74
CA CYS A 62 4.39 36.10 -72.28
C CYS A 62 5.56 37.07 -72.11
N GLU A 63 6.31 36.98 -71.01
CA GLU A 63 7.52 37.80 -70.78
C GLU A 63 8.63 37.55 -71.81
N ASN A 64 8.67 36.35 -72.40
CA ASN A 64 9.65 35.96 -73.42
C ASN A 64 9.30 36.46 -74.83
N LEU A 65 8.16 37.14 -75.03
CA LEU A 65 7.75 37.69 -76.32
C LEU A 65 8.36 39.10 -76.55
N ILE A 66 8.67 39.43 -77.81
CA ILE A 66 9.25 40.73 -78.20
C ILE A 66 8.14 41.83 -78.19
N ASN A 67 8.47 42.98 -77.58
CA ASN A 67 7.63 44.12 -77.18
C ASN A 67 6.31 44.33 -77.96
N ASN A 68 5.19 44.25 -77.21
CA ASN A 68 3.83 44.70 -77.54
C ASN A 68 3.08 44.99 -76.22
N ASP A 69 1.90 45.62 -76.26
CA ASP A 69 1.03 45.90 -75.09
C ASP A 69 0.77 44.66 -74.19
N ILE A 70 0.80 43.48 -74.81
CA ILE A 70 0.71 42.16 -74.14
C ILE A 70 1.79 41.98 -73.06
N LYS A 71 3.01 42.48 -73.30
CA LYS A 71 4.13 42.36 -72.37
C LYS A 71 3.93 43.23 -71.13
N GLN A 72 3.36 44.43 -71.30
CA GLN A 72 3.06 45.31 -70.19
C GLN A 72 1.96 44.70 -69.29
N LEU A 73 0.87 44.20 -69.89
CA LEU A 73 -0.19 43.50 -69.17
C LEU A 73 0.32 42.23 -68.45
N ALA A 74 1.19 41.45 -69.11
CA ALA A 74 1.81 40.29 -68.50
C ALA A 74 2.71 40.65 -67.30
N ASN A 75 3.47 41.75 -67.37
CA ASN A 75 4.29 42.23 -66.27
C ASN A 75 3.43 42.68 -65.07
N GLU A 76 2.37 43.46 -65.31
CA GLU A 76 1.46 43.94 -64.25
C GLU A 76 0.75 42.76 -63.55
N MET A 77 0.34 41.75 -64.32
CA MET A 77 -0.18 40.50 -63.76
C MET A 77 0.87 39.69 -63.01
N ASN A 78 2.11 39.63 -63.51
CA ASN A 78 3.19 38.92 -62.82
C ASN A 78 3.42 39.51 -61.43
N GLU A 79 3.49 40.84 -61.33
CA GLU A 79 3.68 41.52 -60.05
C GLU A 79 2.50 41.28 -59.10
N SER A 80 1.26 41.35 -59.61
CA SER A 80 0.06 41.07 -58.82
C SER A 80 0.04 39.63 -58.29
N LEU A 81 0.37 38.65 -59.15
CA LEU A 81 0.42 37.24 -58.78
C LEU A 81 1.57 36.93 -57.83
N LYS A 82 2.76 37.49 -58.05
CA LYS A 82 3.90 37.36 -57.13
C LYS A 82 3.54 37.89 -55.75
N LYS A 83 2.91 39.06 -55.67
CA LYS A 83 2.47 39.65 -54.40
C LYS A 83 1.48 38.73 -53.68
N TYR A 84 0.45 38.27 -54.38
CA TYR A 84 -0.53 37.33 -53.83
C TYR A 84 0.14 36.03 -53.32
N LEU A 85 1.04 35.44 -54.11
CA LEU A 85 1.77 34.23 -53.71
C LEU A 85 2.55 34.46 -52.42
N ILE A 86 3.31 35.54 -52.32
CA ILE A 86 4.06 35.88 -51.10
C ILE A 86 3.13 35.98 -49.89
N GLU A 87 2.00 36.68 -50.02
CA GLU A 87 1.00 36.81 -48.96
C GLU A 87 0.41 35.46 -48.56
N TYR A 88 0.03 34.64 -49.55
CA TYR A 88 -0.52 33.29 -49.34
C TYR A 88 0.47 32.37 -48.63
N GLY A 89 1.74 32.39 -49.05
CA GLY A 89 2.80 31.63 -48.41
C GLY A 89 3.05 32.08 -46.96
N ASN A 90 2.99 33.37 -46.68
CA ASN A 90 3.15 33.90 -45.32
C ASN A 90 1.95 33.56 -44.43
N PHE A 91 0.75 33.54 -45.00
CA PHE A 91 -0.47 33.12 -44.31
C PHE A 91 -0.38 31.67 -43.86
N ILE A 92 -0.05 30.73 -44.76
CA ILE A 92 0.07 29.31 -44.41
C ILE A 92 1.13 29.11 -43.31
N GLU A 93 2.25 29.81 -43.35
CA GLU A 93 3.27 29.73 -42.30
C GLU A 93 2.74 30.20 -40.94
N LYS A 94 2.11 31.38 -40.91
CA LYS A 94 1.54 31.93 -39.66
C LYS A 94 0.50 31.00 -39.06
N GLU A 95 -0.38 30.44 -39.88
CA GLU A 95 -1.43 29.53 -39.42
C GLU A 95 -0.86 28.16 -39.02
N THR A 96 0.13 27.62 -39.74
CA THR A 96 0.86 26.40 -39.33
C THR A 96 1.53 26.61 -37.98
N GLU A 97 2.22 27.73 -37.80
CA GLU A 97 2.88 28.11 -36.55
C GLU A 97 1.89 28.26 -35.40
N ARG A 98 0.77 28.98 -35.64
CA ARG A 98 -0.28 29.19 -34.65
C ARG A 98 -0.93 27.87 -34.23
N CYS A 99 -1.29 27.02 -35.20
CA CYS A 99 -1.88 25.72 -34.91
C CYS A 99 -0.90 24.81 -34.16
N PHE A 100 0.37 24.79 -34.57
CA PHE A 100 1.41 24.02 -33.89
C PHE A 100 1.59 24.48 -32.44
N ASN A 101 1.76 25.79 -32.22
CA ASN A 101 1.89 26.37 -30.89
C ASN A 101 0.65 26.12 -30.02
N SER A 102 -0.54 26.12 -30.62
CA SER A 102 -1.76 25.81 -29.87
C SER A 102 -1.83 24.33 -29.44
N VAL A 103 -1.42 23.40 -30.31
CA VAL A 103 -1.38 21.96 -29.99
C VAL A 103 -0.40 21.66 -28.87
N ILE A 104 0.77 22.33 -28.85
CA ILE A 104 1.77 22.11 -27.80
C ILE A 104 1.42 22.80 -26.47
N ASN A 105 0.58 23.84 -26.48
CA ASN A 105 0.35 24.68 -25.30
C ASN A 105 -0.92 24.38 -24.49
N SER A 106 -2.04 23.93 -25.06
CA SER A 106 -3.20 23.63 -24.19
C SER A 106 -4.35 22.84 -24.80
N ASP A 107 -4.60 22.85 -26.10
CA ASP A 107 -5.90 22.36 -26.59
C ASP A 107 -5.78 21.56 -27.89
N LYS A 108 -6.14 20.27 -27.80
CA LYS A 108 -6.22 19.31 -28.92
C LYS A 108 -7.12 19.78 -30.10
N ILE A 109 -7.79 20.91 -29.95
CA ILE A 109 -8.79 21.50 -30.86
C ILE A 109 -8.20 21.80 -32.25
N HIS A 110 -6.88 22.02 -32.37
CA HIS A 110 -6.27 22.47 -33.63
C HIS A 110 -5.48 21.41 -34.40
N SER A 111 -5.51 20.13 -34.02
CA SER A 111 -4.77 19.05 -34.72
C SER A 111 -5.18 18.89 -36.18
N ASN A 112 -6.49 18.99 -36.48
CA ASN A 112 -7.02 18.92 -37.84
C ASN A 112 -6.57 20.12 -38.69
N ASN A 113 -6.54 21.32 -38.10
CA ASN A 113 -6.08 22.52 -38.82
C ASN A 113 -4.57 22.47 -39.05
N LEU A 114 -3.81 22.03 -38.05
CA LEU A 114 -2.38 21.76 -38.21
C LEU A 114 -2.13 20.78 -39.36
N ARG A 115 -2.86 19.67 -39.43
CA ARG A 115 -2.78 18.72 -40.54
C ARG A 115 -3.06 19.40 -41.88
N LYS A 116 -4.16 20.16 -41.98
CA LYS A 116 -4.57 20.84 -43.22
C LYS A 116 -3.52 21.83 -43.71
N TYR A 117 -3.08 22.78 -42.87
CA TYR A 117 -2.11 23.80 -43.28
C TYR A 117 -0.74 23.20 -43.58
N SER A 118 -0.35 22.19 -42.80
CA SER A 118 0.87 21.44 -43.04
C SER A 118 0.80 20.69 -44.39
N TYR A 119 -0.29 19.96 -44.65
CA TYR A 119 -0.46 19.26 -45.92
C TYR A 119 -0.44 20.21 -47.12
N LYS A 120 -1.02 21.41 -47.00
CA LYS A 120 -0.97 22.42 -48.07
C LYS A 120 0.45 22.88 -48.37
N LEU A 121 1.30 23.06 -47.36
CA LEU A 121 2.72 23.36 -47.55
C LEU A 121 3.45 22.28 -48.36
N ILE A 122 3.14 21.01 -48.12
CA ILE A 122 3.73 19.87 -48.87
C ILE A 122 3.20 19.83 -50.29
N SER A 123 1.88 19.94 -50.49
CA SER A 123 1.26 19.77 -51.82
C SER A 123 1.71 20.85 -52.81
N LEU A 124 2.17 22.00 -52.32
CA LEU A 124 2.81 23.02 -53.16
C LEU A 124 4.08 22.51 -53.87
N GLU A 125 4.75 21.45 -53.39
CA GLU A 125 5.88 20.81 -54.11
C GLU A 125 5.47 20.28 -55.49
N GLU A 126 4.19 19.93 -55.69
CA GLU A 126 3.67 19.44 -56.98
C GLU A 126 3.60 20.54 -58.05
N TYR A 127 3.79 21.81 -57.65
CA TYR A 127 3.71 22.99 -58.50
C TYR A 127 5.04 23.77 -58.50
N PRO A 128 6.03 23.37 -59.31
CA PRO A 128 7.42 23.81 -59.17
C PRO A 128 7.63 25.33 -59.25
N LEU A 129 6.88 26.03 -60.10
CA LEU A 129 7.00 27.49 -60.23
C LEU A 129 6.46 28.20 -59.00
N VAL A 130 5.27 27.80 -58.53
CA VAL A 130 4.67 28.31 -57.29
C VAL A 130 5.62 28.06 -56.12
N PHE A 131 6.11 26.83 -55.99
CA PHE A 131 7.02 26.42 -54.93
C PHE A 131 8.32 27.23 -54.91
N LYS A 132 8.89 27.51 -56.09
CA LYS A 132 10.07 28.36 -56.25
C LYS A 132 9.80 29.80 -55.77
N TYR A 133 8.70 30.42 -56.22
CA TYR A 133 8.36 31.79 -55.85
C TYR A 133 8.08 31.96 -54.35
N LEU A 134 7.49 30.95 -53.72
CA LEU A 134 7.21 30.95 -52.28
C LEU A 134 8.43 30.68 -51.40
N ASN A 135 9.61 30.43 -51.99
CA ASN A 135 10.74 29.82 -51.28
C ASN A 135 10.34 28.53 -50.53
N GLY A 136 9.41 27.75 -51.09
CA GLY A 136 8.75 26.64 -50.42
C GLY A 136 9.73 25.62 -49.84
N ARG A 137 10.88 25.40 -50.50
CA ARG A 137 11.92 24.50 -50.00
C ARG A 137 12.45 24.93 -48.62
N LYS A 138 12.79 26.21 -48.49
CA LYS A 138 13.28 26.77 -47.22
C LYS A 138 12.23 26.68 -46.12
N LYS A 139 10.95 26.90 -46.47
CA LYS A 139 9.81 26.80 -45.55
C LYS A 139 9.60 25.37 -45.07
N LEU A 140 9.57 24.40 -46.00
CA LEU A 140 9.45 22.98 -45.66
C LEU A 140 10.60 22.49 -44.79
N ASP A 141 11.85 22.81 -45.15
CA ASP A 141 13.02 22.40 -44.37
C ASP A 141 13.00 23.02 -42.96
N TYR A 142 12.51 24.27 -42.81
CA TYR A 142 12.31 24.91 -41.51
C TYR A 142 11.29 24.15 -40.65
N TYR A 143 10.09 23.86 -41.16
CA TYR A 143 9.06 23.16 -40.37
C TYR A 143 9.44 21.72 -40.08
N LYS A 144 10.07 21.00 -41.02
CA LYS A 144 10.61 19.65 -40.77
C LYS A 144 11.58 19.67 -39.61
N LYS A 145 12.54 20.60 -39.60
CA LYS A 145 13.49 20.76 -38.51
C LYS A 145 12.77 21.10 -37.19
N LYS A 146 11.82 22.03 -37.23
CA LYS A 146 11.07 22.47 -36.04
C LYS A 146 10.27 21.33 -35.40
N PHE A 147 9.51 20.58 -36.20
CA PHE A 147 8.72 19.44 -35.73
C PHE A 147 9.62 18.35 -35.15
N LEU A 148 10.75 18.03 -35.81
CA LEU A 148 11.71 17.05 -35.29
C LEU A 148 12.42 17.51 -34.02
N CYS A 149 12.75 18.79 -33.88
CA CYS A 149 13.29 19.35 -32.63
C CYS A 149 12.28 19.20 -31.48
N TYR A 150 10.99 19.46 -31.74
CA TYR A 150 9.96 19.26 -30.73
C TYR A 150 9.74 17.79 -30.40
N TYR A 151 9.78 16.89 -31.40
CA TYR A 151 9.71 15.44 -31.19
C TYR A 151 10.76 14.96 -30.18
N GLN A 152 12.02 15.38 -30.35
CA GLN A 152 13.10 15.01 -29.43
C GLN A 152 12.84 15.55 -28.02
N LEU A 153 12.42 16.82 -27.93
CA LEU A 153 12.14 17.47 -26.66
C LEU A 153 10.96 16.81 -25.90
N ILE A 154 9.87 16.47 -26.59
CA ILE A 154 8.72 15.81 -25.94
C ILE A 154 9.04 14.37 -25.55
N GLN A 155 9.84 13.66 -26.34
CA GLN A 155 10.32 12.33 -26.00
C GLN A 155 11.11 12.36 -24.68
N THR A 156 12.12 13.24 -24.56
CA THR A 156 12.92 13.36 -23.33
C THR A 156 12.05 13.74 -22.13
N LYS A 157 11.07 14.64 -22.32
CA LYS A 157 10.16 15.01 -21.23
C LYS A 157 9.29 13.85 -20.76
N ILE A 158 8.81 13.00 -21.66
CA ILE A 158 8.04 11.81 -21.28
C ILE A 158 8.89 10.82 -20.51
N GLU A 159 10.10 10.56 -20.98
CA GLU A 159 11.04 9.69 -20.26
C GLU A 159 11.33 10.24 -18.84
N GLN A 160 11.45 11.56 -18.69
CA GLN A 160 11.61 12.20 -17.39
C GLN A 160 10.36 12.10 -16.51
N ASP A 161 9.16 12.34 -17.05
CA ASP A 161 7.92 12.22 -16.30
C ASP A 161 7.65 10.79 -15.84
N GLU A 162 8.02 9.80 -16.66
CA GLU A 162 7.94 8.38 -16.31
C GLU A 162 8.87 8.07 -15.12
N ILE A 163 10.13 8.49 -15.19
CA ILE A 163 11.13 8.29 -14.11
C ILE A 163 10.71 8.99 -12.81
N ASN A 164 10.18 10.21 -12.92
CA ASN A 164 9.78 11.01 -11.78
C ASN A 164 8.35 10.71 -11.28
N GLU A 165 7.67 9.73 -11.89
CA GLU A 165 6.29 9.32 -11.56
C GLU A 165 5.25 10.46 -11.65
N ASN A 166 5.51 11.44 -12.52
CA ASN A 166 4.59 12.56 -12.79
C ASN A 166 3.55 12.16 -13.85
N TYR A 167 2.67 11.23 -13.47
CA TYR A 167 1.75 10.59 -14.40
C TYR A 167 0.67 11.53 -14.98
N GLU A 168 0.35 12.63 -14.31
CA GLU A 168 -0.61 13.62 -14.83
C GLU A 168 -0.01 14.34 -16.04
N ASP A 169 1.22 14.83 -15.90
CA ASP A 169 1.92 15.49 -16.99
C ASP A 169 2.32 14.53 -18.11
N PHE A 170 2.60 13.26 -17.78
CA PHE A 170 2.76 12.21 -18.78
C PHE A 170 1.46 12.05 -19.59
N GLN A 171 0.29 11.92 -18.95
CA GLN A 171 -0.99 11.79 -19.65
C GLN A 171 -1.29 12.99 -20.56
N LYS A 172 -1.00 14.22 -20.10
CA LYS A 172 -1.12 15.43 -20.93
C LYS A 172 -0.24 15.34 -22.17
N LYS A 173 1.04 14.96 -22.02
CA LYS A 173 1.98 14.83 -23.13
C LYS A 173 1.61 13.71 -24.11
N LEU A 174 1.06 12.60 -23.64
CA LEU A 174 0.46 11.57 -24.51
C LEU A 174 -0.63 12.16 -25.40
N GLY A 175 -1.49 13.02 -24.83
CA GLY A 175 -2.52 13.73 -25.58
C GLY A 175 -1.95 14.68 -26.65
N ILE A 176 -0.83 15.35 -26.34
CA ILE A 176 -0.13 16.22 -27.29
C ILE A 176 0.45 15.39 -28.44
N ILE A 177 1.18 14.31 -28.15
CA ILE A 177 1.76 13.46 -29.22
C ILE A 177 0.67 12.87 -30.10
N GLN A 178 -0.42 12.38 -29.49
CA GLN A 178 -1.56 11.87 -30.24
C GLN A 178 -2.07 12.91 -31.26
N SER A 179 -2.10 14.18 -30.87
CA SER A 179 -2.54 15.29 -31.72
C SER A 179 -1.52 15.64 -32.81
N LEU A 180 -0.25 15.30 -32.61
CA LEU A 180 0.85 15.53 -33.56
C LEU A 180 1.10 14.36 -34.53
N ILE A 181 0.42 13.22 -34.37
CA ILE A 181 0.49 12.09 -35.33
C ILE A 181 0.20 12.56 -36.76
N CYS A 182 -0.67 13.55 -36.95
CA CYS A 182 -0.97 14.10 -38.26
C CYS A 182 0.26 14.70 -38.98
N LEU A 183 1.33 15.05 -38.26
CA LEU A 183 2.58 15.54 -38.83
C LEU A 183 3.43 14.43 -39.45
N ASP A 184 3.15 13.15 -39.20
CA ASP A 184 3.90 12.05 -39.82
C ASP A 184 3.77 12.08 -41.36
N GLU A 185 2.63 12.55 -41.89
CA GLU A 185 2.42 12.79 -43.33
C GLU A 185 3.41 13.80 -43.91
N PHE A 186 3.92 14.72 -43.09
CA PHE A 186 4.94 15.73 -43.48
C PHE A 186 6.30 15.12 -43.79
N PHE A 187 6.51 13.88 -43.37
CA PHE A 187 7.76 13.13 -43.53
C PHE A 187 7.61 11.91 -44.44
N ILE A 188 6.52 11.82 -45.24
CA ILE A 188 6.28 10.63 -46.10
C ILE A 188 7.41 10.33 -47.09
N LYS A 189 8.16 11.37 -47.52
CA LYS A 189 9.34 11.25 -48.40
C LYS A 189 10.66 11.02 -47.63
N SER A 190 10.60 10.87 -46.31
CA SER A 190 11.74 10.70 -45.39
C SER A 190 11.52 9.44 -44.54
N PRO A 191 11.83 8.24 -45.04
CA PRO A 191 11.49 6.97 -44.41
C PRO A 191 11.94 6.85 -42.95
N GLU A 192 13.11 7.40 -42.62
CA GLU A 192 13.68 7.41 -41.27
C GLU A 192 12.93 8.32 -40.28
N ASN A 193 12.05 9.19 -40.77
CA ASN A 193 11.27 10.14 -39.99
C ASN A 193 9.75 9.89 -40.08
N TYR A 194 9.32 9.06 -41.03
CA TYR A 194 7.92 8.67 -41.18
C TYR A 194 7.43 7.85 -39.97
N ASN A 195 6.19 8.08 -39.54
CA ASN A 195 5.55 7.46 -38.36
C ASN A 195 6.28 7.68 -37.02
N LYS A 196 7.15 8.69 -36.89
CA LYS A 196 7.87 8.94 -35.63
C LYS A 196 6.92 9.30 -34.50
N PHE A 197 5.95 10.17 -34.74
CA PHE A 197 5.00 10.60 -33.70
C PHE A 197 4.04 9.46 -33.33
N GLU A 198 3.55 8.72 -34.31
CA GLU A 198 2.73 7.53 -34.07
C GLU A 198 3.47 6.48 -33.24
N ASN A 199 4.71 6.14 -33.60
CA ASN A 199 5.50 5.15 -32.88
C ASN A 199 5.79 5.58 -31.43
N LEU A 200 6.13 6.86 -31.23
CA LEU A 200 6.32 7.41 -29.88
C LEU A 200 5.01 7.33 -29.07
N PHE A 201 3.87 7.73 -29.66
CA PHE A 201 2.57 7.63 -28.99
C PHE A 201 2.25 6.19 -28.59
N ARG A 202 2.38 5.23 -29.51
CA ARG A 202 2.08 3.81 -29.25
C ARG A 202 2.95 3.24 -28.14
N LYS A 203 4.27 3.49 -28.17
CA LYS A 203 5.21 3.05 -27.14
C LYS A 203 4.84 3.65 -25.78
N SER A 204 4.77 4.98 -25.71
CA SER A 204 4.48 5.71 -24.47
C SER A 204 3.09 5.38 -23.91
N GLN A 205 2.10 5.15 -24.77
CA GLN A 205 0.76 4.70 -24.36
C GLN A 205 0.81 3.30 -23.74
N SER A 206 1.57 2.37 -24.34
CA SER A 206 1.75 1.03 -23.79
C SER A 206 2.42 1.09 -22.41
N ASP A 207 3.47 1.88 -22.26
CA ASP A 207 4.20 2.01 -21.00
C ASP A 207 3.31 2.67 -19.92
N PHE A 208 2.55 3.70 -20.29
CA PHE A 208 1.56 4.31 -19.40
C PHE A 208 0.50 3.33 -18.90
N PHE A 209 0.01 2.41 -19.75
CA PHE A 209 -0.97 1.41 -19.34
C PHE A 209 -0.40 0.25 -18.51
N LYS A 210 0.93 0.08 -18.45
CA LYS A 210 1.57 -0.90 -17.55
C LYS A 210 1.66 -0.41 -16.11
N ILE A 211 1.55 0.90 -15.86
CA ILE A 211 1.69 1.48 -14.51
C ILE A 211 0.69 0.86 -13.51
N PRO A 212 -0.63 0.75 -13.82
CA PRO A 212 -1.56 0.06 -12.92
C PRO A 212 -1.20 -1.40 -12.64
N GLU A 213 -0.66 -2.12 -13.62
CA GLU A 213 -0.21 -3.51 -13.42
C GLU A 213 0.98 -3.56 -12.45
N GLN A 214 1.92 -2.62 -12.54
CA GLN A 214 3.04 -2.52 -11.62
C GLN A 214 2.58 -2.22 -10.20
N ILE A 215 1.64 -1.27 -10.03
CA ILE A 215 1.04 -0.96 -8.73
C ILE A 215 0.32 -2.19 -8.15
N TYR A 216 -0.40 -2.92 -9.01
CA TYR A 216 -1.06 -4.16 -8.61
C TYR A 216 -0.08 -5.21 -8.07
N LYS A 217 1.08 -5.40 -8.72
CA LYS A 217 2.14 -6.30 -8.23
C LYS A 217 2.68 -5.87 -6.87
N VAL A 218 2.95 -4.57 -6.70
CA VAL A 218 3.39 -4.01 -5.39
C VAL A 218 2.38 -4.28 -4.28
N ILE A 219 1.07 -4.20 -4.58
CA ILE A 219 0.03 -4.51 -3.60
C ILE A 219 -0.01 -5.99 -3.26
N LEU A 220 0.13 -6.89 -4.25
CA LEU A 220 0.12 -8.33 -4.00
C LEU A 220 1.27 -8.78 -3.08
N ASP A 221 2.43 -8.13 -3.19
CA ASP A 221 3.61 -8.45 -2.40
C ASP A 221 3.63 -7.76 -1.01
N ALA A 222 2.60 -6.96 -0.70
CA ALA A 222 2.55 -6.15 0.51
C ALA A 222 2.45 -7.00 1.78
N SER A 223 3.55 -7.06 2.52
CA SER A 223 3.70 -7.83 3.75
C SER A 223 4.25 -6.99 4.92
N SER A 224 4.86 -5.82 4.65
CA SER A 224 5.63 -5.01 5.58
C SER A 224 5.12 -3.56 5.69
N LYS A 225 5.55 -2.85 6.74
CA LYS A 225 5.22 -1.43 6.96
C LYS A 225 5.72 -0.52 5.83
N GLN A 226 6.90 -0.82 5.29
CA GLN A 226 7.53 -0.01 4.24
C GLN A 226 6.74 -0.11 2.94
N GLU A 227 6.20 -1.29 2.63
CA GLU A 227 5.36 -1.51 1.45
C GLU A 227 4.04 -0.74 1.54
N PHE A 228 3.41 -0.62 2.72
CA PHE A 228 2.21 0.22 2.86
C PHE A 228 2.46 1.71 2.61
N ASN A 229 3.64 2.24 2.98
CA ASN A 229 4.01 3.61 2.62
C ASN A 229 4.17 3.77 1.10
N LEU A 230 4.82 2.79 0.46
CA LEU A 230 4.97 2.75 -0.99
C LEU A 230 3.60 2.70 -1.68
N ILE A 231 2.70 1.83 -1.23
CA ILE A 231 1.33 1.72 -1.74
C ILE A 231 0.59 3.05 -1.63
N ASN A 232 0.66 3.74 -0.48
CA ASN A 232 0.01 5.04 -0.32
C ASN A 232 0.51 6.07 -1.34
N SER A 233 1.83 6.10 -1.60
CA SER A 233 2.41 7.00 -2.61
C SER A 233 1.90 6.67 -4.02
N LYS A 234 1.86 5.38 -4.38
CA LYS A 234 1.39 4.91 -5.70
C LYS A 234 -0.10 5.13 -5.91
N LEU A 235 -0.92 4.98 -4.88
CA LEU A 235 -2.36 5.19 -4.95
C LEU A 235 -2.74 6.66 -5.17
N SER A 236 -1.89 7.63 -4.80
CA SER A 236 -2.17 9.06 -5.03
C SER A 236 -2.44 9.39 -6.50
N SER A 237 -1.81 8.64 -7.41
CA SER A 237 -1.92 8.83 -8.85
C SER A 237 -2.90 7.88 -9.55
N ILE A 238 -3.56 6.98 -8.80
CA ILE A 238 -4.37 5.92 -9.39
C ILE A 238 -5.60 6.45 -10.15
N GLU A 239 -6.14 7.61 -9.73
CA GLU A 239 -7.33 8.21 -10.33
C GLU A 239 -7.13 8.56 -11.82
N ILE A 240 -5.90 8.90 -12.21
CA ILE A 240 -5.49 9.20 -13.59
C ILE A 240 -5.78 8.00 -14.51
N PHE A 241 -5.77 6.78 -13.95
CA PHE A 241 -5.96 5.52 -14.65
C PHE A 241 -7.39 4.98 -14.59
N SER A 242 -8.39 5.80 -14.22
CA SER A 242 -9.80 5.41 -13.90
C SER A 242 -10.48 4.36 -14.80
N LYS A 243 -10.05 4.20 -16.07
CA LYS A 243 -10.59 3.20 -17.02
C LYS A 243 -9.87 1.85 -17.01
N SER A 244 -8.82 1.68 -16.21
CA SER A 244 -8.01 0.46 -16.16
C SER A 244 -8.70 -0.66 -15.40
N LYS A 245 -8.75 -1.86 -16.01
CA LYS A 245 -9.23 -3.10 -15.36
C LYS A 245 -8.43 -3.46 -14.09
N PHE A 246 -7.21 -2.93 -13.95
CA PHE A 246 -6.39 -3.19 -12.77
C PHE A 246 -6.84 -2.41 -11.55
N ILE A 247 -7.61 -1.32 -11.69
CA ILE A 247 -8.08 -0.54 -10.52
C ILE A 247 -8.99 -1.37 -9.63
N SER A 248 -9.94 -2.11 -10.22
CA SER A 248 -10.80 -3.00 -9.46
C SER A 248 -10.01 -4.13 -8.81
N ALA A 249 -9.01 -4.70 -9.51
CA ALA A 249 -8.13 -5.73 -8.96
C ALA A 249 -7.26 -5.21 -7.80
N ILE A 250 -6.67 -4.01 -7.95
CA ILE A 250 -5.92 -3.29 -6.90
C ILE A 250 -6.80 -3.09 -5.67
N LYS A 251 -8.03 -2.62 -5.86
CA LYS A 251 -8.98 -2.40 -4.77
C LYS A 251 -9.28 -3.71 -4.03
N ILE A 252 -9.71 -4.73 -4.76
CA ILE A 252 -10.06 -6.05 -4.18
C ILE A 252 -8.86 -6.66 -3.45
N SER A 253 -7.67 -6.63 -4.04
CA SER A 253 -6.46 -7.20 -3.40
C SER A 253 -6.07 -6.44 -2.14
N LEU A 254 -6.09 -5.10 -2.16
CA LEU A 254 -5.81 -4.29 -0.98
C LEU A 254 -6.83 -4.58 0.12
N GLU A 255 -8.12 -4.67 -0.21
CA GLU A 255 -9.18 -5.00 0.72
C GLU A 255 -8.99 -6.39 1.35
N ASN A 256 -8.62 -7.39 0.55
CA ASN A 256 -8.34 -8.74 1.04
C ASN A 256 -7.14 -8.78 2.01
N ILE A 257 -6.06 -8.05 1.69
CA ILE A 257 -4.88 -7.94 2.54
C ILE A 257 -5.24 -7.29 3.87
N LEU A 258 -5.97 -6.17 3.83
CA LEU A 258 -6.42 -5.47 5.04
C LEU A 258 -7.35 -6.34 5.90
N GLN A 259 -8.29 -7.06 5.28
CA GLN A 259 -9.16 -8.01 5.99
C GLN A 259 -8.36 -9.16 6.63
N SER A 260 -7.34 -9.69 5.95
CA SER A 260 -6.44 -10.70 6.53
C SER A 260 -5.70 -10.15 7.74
N ILE A 261 -5.11 -8.96 7.63
CA ILE A 261 -4.40 -8.31 8.74
C ILE A 261 -5.35 -8.10 9.94
N ILE A 262 -6.57 -7.60 9.71
CA ILE A 262 -7.59 -7.43 10.77
C ILE A 262 -7.89 -8.78 11.44
N LYS A 263 -8.16 -9.81 10.65
CA LYS A 263 -8.51 -11.15 11.13
C LYS A 263 -7.36 -11.78 11.91
N ASP A 264 -6.14 -11.72 11.39
CA ASP A 264 -4.97 -12.31 12.01
C ASP A 264 -4.62 -11.59 13.31
N THR A 265 -4.74 -10.26 13.35
CA THR A 265 -4.57 -9.47 14.59
C THR A 265 -5.55 -9.91 15.67
N LYS A 266 -6.84 -10.10 15.32
CA LYS A 266 -7.84 -10.63 16.24
C LYS A 266 -7.53 -12.05 16.68
N ASN A 267 -7.03 -12.90 15.80
CA ASN A 267 -6.66 -14.28 16.13
C ASN A 267 -5.48 -14.33 17.10
N TYR A 268 -4.44 -13.51 16.89
CA TYR A 268 -3.30 -13.43 17.80
C TYR A 268 -3.70 -12.87 19.17
N ALA A 269 -4.55 -11.83 19.22
CA ALA A 269 -5.08 -11.33 20.49
C ALA A 269 -5.92 -12.39 21.24
N ASN A 270 -6.68 -13.21 20.51
CA ASN A 270 -7.48 -14.30 21.09
C ASN A 270 -6.65 -15.51 21.54
N SER A 271 -5.44 -15.70 21.01
CA SER A 271 -4.63 -16.85 21.35
C SER A 271 -3.94 -16.70 22.71
N PHE A 272 -3.75 -15.50 23.24
CA PHE A 272 -3.13 -15.31 24.56
C PHE A 272 -3.90 -16.03 25.68
N ASN A 273 -3.27 -17.05 26.26
CA ASN A 273 -3.78 -17.81 27.41
C ASN A 273 -2.64 -18.48 28.19
N GLU A 274 -2.95 -18.98 29.38
CA GLU A 274 -2.01 -19.63 30.32
C GLU A 274 -1.47 -21.01 29.88
N ASN A 275 -2.13 -21.68 28.92
CA ASN A 275 -1.85 -23.08 28.55
C ASN A 275 -1.03 -23.22 27.26
N ILE A 276 -0.90 -22.15 26.46
CA ILE A 276 -0.04 -22.17 25.28
C ILE A 276 1.42 -22.09 25.72
N ARG A 277 2.27 -22.94 25.12
CA ARG A 277 3.71 -22.96 25.37
C ARG A 277 4.28 -21.54 25.28
N HIS A 278 5.10 -21.14 26.26
CA HIS A 278 5.70 -19.80 26.34
C HIS A 278 6.29 -19.30 25.01
N GLU A 279 6.93 -20.16 24.22
CA GLU A 279 7.48 -19.79 22.90
C GLU A 279 6.42 -19.42 21.87
N GLN A 280 5.30 -20.14 21.83
CA GLN A 280 4.20 -19.87 20.90
C GLN A 280 3.44 -18.60 21.28
N ASN A 281 3.31 -18.30 22.58
CA ASN A 281 2.77 -17.03 23.06
C ASN A 281 3.68 -15.85 22.67
N LYS A 282 5.00 -15.98 22.82
CA LYS A 282 5.97 -14.96 22.37
C LYS A 282 5.89 -14.70 20.87
N GLU A 283 5.80 -15.73 20.05
CA GLU A 283 5.67 -15.57 18.60
C GLU A 283 4.33 -14.91 18.21
N ASN A 284 3.23 -15.31 18.84
CA ASN A 284 1.93 -14.67 18.62
C ASN A 284 1.94 -13.19 19.03
N LEU A 285 2.62 -12.85 20.12
CA LEU A 285 2.76 -11.48 20.60
C LEU A 285 3.58 -10.63 19.63
N ARG A 286 4.69 -11.17 19.11
CA ARG A 286 5.49 -10.51 18.08
C ARG A 286 4.67 -10.22 16.82
N LYS A 287 3.93 -11.21 16.31
CA LYS A 287 3.07 -11.04 15.12
C LYS A 287 1.91 -10.07 15.36
N TYR A 288 1.34 -10.10 16.55
CA TYR A 288 0.33 -9.14 16.98
C TYR A 288 0.86 -7.71 16.94
N ILE A 289 2.02 -7.45 17.56
CA ILE A 289 2.66 -6.13 17.59
C ILE A 289 2.94 -5.65 16.16
N GLU A 290 3.52 -6.52 15.33
CA GLU A 290 3.85 -6.19 13.94
C GLU A 290 2.60 -5.76 13.15
N ASN A 291 1.50 -6.50 13.28
CA ASN A 291 0.24 -6.15 12.63
C ASN A 291 -0.39 -4.87 13.20
N HIS A 292 -0.33 -4.69 14.51
CA HIS A 292 -0.83 -3.48 15.18
C HIS A 292 -0.16 -2.22 14.61
N GLU A 293 1.15 -2.25 14.47
CA GLU A 293 1.93 -1.15 13.90
C GLU A 293 1.65 -0.94 12.41
N LYS A 294 1.46 -2.01 11.62
CA LYS A 294 1.00 -1.90 10.22
C LYS A 294 -0.34 -1.16 10.13
N ILE A 295 -1.30 -1.54 10.97
CA ILE A 295 -2.63 -0.92 11.02
C ILE A 295 -2.53 0.55 11.43
N GLN A 296 -1.70 0.91 12.40
CA GLN A 296 -1.47 2.31 12.78
C GLN A 296 -0.91 3.14 11.63
N ILE A 297 0.00 2.58 10.82
CA ILE A 297 0.50 3.26 9.62
C ILE A 297 -0.63 3.43 8.62
N ILE A 298 -1.36 2.36 8.30
CA ILE A 298 -2.48 2.38 7.35
C ILE A 298 -3.53 3.45 7.72
N LEU A 299 -3.87 3.57 9.01
CA LEU A 299 -4.83 4.58 9.50
C LEU A 299 -4.35 6.03 9.32
N LYS A 300 -3.05 6.26 9.09
CA LYS A 300 -2.48 7.58 8.77
C LYS A 300 -2.40 7.85 7.27
N GLN A 301 -2.66 6.84 6.42
CA GLN A 301 -2.52 6.92 4.97
C GLN A 301 -3.84 7.27 4.29
N THR A 302 -4.05 8.55 3.98
CA THR A 302 -5.31 9.06 3.41
C THR A 302 -5.68 8.41 2.08
N ASN A 303 -4.71 8.12 1.21
CA ASN A 303 -5.01 7.56 -0.12
C ASN A 303 -5.49 6.11 0.01
N ILE A 304 -4.89 5.33 0.91
CA ILE A 304 -5.37 3.98 1.21
C ILE A 304 -6.79 4.03 1.76
N LEU A 305 -7.06 4.88 2.76
CA LEU A 305 -8.38 4.97 3.38
C LEU A 305 -9.48 5.47 2.45
N ASN A 306 -9.14 6.33 1.48
CA ASN A 306 -10.08 6.81 0.48
C ASN A 306 -10.34 5.77 -0.63
N PHE A 307 -9.40 4.87 -0.88
CA PHE A 307 -9.47 3.90 -1.96
C PHE A 307 -10.27 2.62 -1.59
N ILE A 308 -10.33 2.29 -0.31
CA ILE A 308 -11.02 1.09 0.20
C ILE A 308 -12.50 1.32 0.52
N ASP A 309 -13.27 0.25 0.59
CA ASP A 309 -14.66 0.29 1.01
C ASP A 309 -14.85 0.79 2.45
N LYS A 310 -15.95 1.54 2.64
CA LYS A 310 -16.34 2.15 3.91
C LYS A 310 -16.41 1.14 5.07
N ASN A 311 -16.85 -0.09 4.80
CA ASN A 311 -16.97 -1.11 5.83
C ASN A 311 -15.61 -1.56 6.38
N ILE A 312 -14.60 -1.68 5.51
CA ILE A 312 -13.24 -2.07 5.91
C ILE A 312 -12.60 -0.93 6.69
N ARG A 313 -12.80 0.31 6.22
CA ARG A 313 -12.37 1.51 6.93
C ARG A 313 -12.91 1.56 8.36
N ILE A 314 -14.23 1.41 8.54
CA ILE A 314 -14.86 1.35 9.86
C ILE A 314 -14.27 0.21 10.71
N SER A 315 -14.02 -0.95 10.10
CA SER A 315 -13.41 -2.09 10.80
C SER A 315 -11.99 -1.79 11.28
N LEU A 316 -11.17 -1.08 10.50
CA LEU A 316 -9.83 -0.65 10.88
C LEU A 316 -9.87 0.39 12.01
N GLU A 317 -10.75 1.39 11.89
CA GLU A 317 -10.90 2.48 12.86
C GLU A 317 -11.36 1.95 14.24
N ASN A 318 -12.26 0.96 14.26
CA ASN A 318 -12.77 0.36 15.49
C ASN A 318 -11.89 -0.76 16.05
N LEU A 319 -10.91 -1.26 15.28
CA LEU A 319 -10.17 -2.48 15.60
C LEU A 319 -9.50 -2.41 16.97
N PHE A 320 -8.83 -1.30 17.29
CA PHE A 320 -8.08 -1.21 18.54
C PHE A 320 -8.98 -1.29 19.77
N GLY A 321 -10.16 -0.70 19.74
CA GLY A 321 -11.14 -0.83 20.82
C GLY A 321 -11.75 -2.23 20.92
N GLU A 322 -11.88 -2.96 19.81
CA GLU A 322 -12.29 -4.37 19.84
C GLU A 322 -11.19 -5.26 20.43
N ILE A 323 -9.94 -5.04 20.04
CA ILE A 323 -8.78 -5.77 20.54
C ILE A 323 -8.58 -5.52 22.03
N GLU A 324 -8.69 -4.28 22.49
CA GLU A 324 -8.62 -3.94 23.92
C GLU A 324 -9.62 -4.77 24.73
N LYS A 325 -10.88 -4.85 24.27
CA LYS A 325 -11.91 -5.68 24.92
C LYS A 325 -11.57 -7.16 24.91
N ILE A 326 -10.98 -7.68 23.84
CA ILE A 326 -10.53 -9.07 23.76
C ILE A 326 -9.42 -9.33 24.78
N LEU A 327 -8.38 -8.49 24.78
CA LEU A 327 -7.24 -8.60 25.67
C LEU A 327 -7.66 -8.49 27.14
N MET A 328 -8.54 -7.54 27.48
CA MET A 328 -9.10 -7.42 28.83
C MET A 328 -9.80 -8.69 29.30
N LYS A 329 -10.65 -9.29 28.44
CA LYS A 329 -11.33 -10.55 28.77
C LYS A 329 -10.34 -11.69 29.00
N LYS A 330 -9.27 -11.76 28.20
CA LYS A 330 -8.22 -12.77 28.35
C LYS A 330 -7.42 -12.59 29.63
N ILE A 331 -7.03 -11.35 29.94
CA ILE A 331 -6.32 -11.06 31.19
C ILE A 331 -7.20 -11.39 32.40
N LEU A 332 -8.49 -11.04 32.38
CA LEU A 332 -9.42 -11.39 33.45
C LEU A 332 -9.55 -12.91 33.64
N TYR A 333 -9.67 -13.66 32.55
CA TYR A 333 -9.69 -15.12 32.59
C TYR A 333 -8.42 -15.71 33.21
N ILE A 334 -7.24 -15.19 32.83
CA ILE A 334 -5.96 -15.61 33.41
C ILE A 334 -5.93 -15.32 34.92
N LEU A 335 -6.38 -14.12 35.34
CA LEU A 335 -6.46 -13.76 36.75
C LEU A 335 -7.41 -14.67 37.54
N GLU A 336 -8.57 -15.02 36.98
CA GLU A 336 -9.52 -15.97 37.58
C GLU A 336 -8.94 -17.38 37.69
N SER A 337 -8.19 -17.83 36.68
CA SER A 337 -7.48 -19.10 36.72
C SER A 337 -6.46 -19.14 37.87
N ILE A 338 -5.63 -18.09 37.98
CA ILE A 338 -4.69 -17.94 39.10
C ILE A 338 -5.43 -18.02 40.44
N GLU A 339 -6.52 -17.28 40.60
CA GLU A 339 -7.41 -17.29 41.78
C GLU A 339 -7.89 -18.71 42.15
N ASN A 340 -8.29 -19.53 41.16
CA ASN A 340 -8.71 -20.91 41.39
C ASN A 340 -7.57 -21.80 41.88
N PHE A 341 -6.36 -21.62 41.35
CA PHE A 341 -5.19 -22.42 41.72
C PHE A 341 -4.65 -22.10 43.11
N PHE A 342 -4.96 -20.93 43.70
CA PHE A 342 -4.69 -20.65 45.12
C PHE A 342 -5.32 -21.69 46.05
N ASN A 343 -6.53 -22.14 45.73
CA ASN A 343 -7.25 -23.13 46.54
C ASN A 343 -6.68 -24.54 46.39
N GLN A 344 -6.00 -24.81 45.28
CA GLN A 344 -5.39 -26.10 44.95
C GLN A 344 -3.92 -26.21 45.37
N ASN A 345 -3.37 -25.18 46.03
CA ASN A 345 -1.97 -25.10 46.46
C ASN A 345 -0.94 -25.28 45.33
N ASN A 346 -1.29 -24.97 44.08
CA ASN A 346 -0.38 -25.09 42.93
C ASN A 346 0.50 -23.84 42.77
N TYR A 347 1.45 -23.68 43.69
CA TYR A 347 2.26 -22.45 43.81
C TYR A 347 3.12 -22.19 42.56
N LEU A 348 3.66 -23.24 41.95
CA LEU A 348 4.48 -23.10 40.74
C LEU A 348 3.67 -22.52 39.58
N PHE A 349 2.44 -23.01 39.38
CA PHE A 349 1.57 -22.48 38.33
C PHE A 349 1.23 -21.01 38.59
N ILE A 350 0.85 -20.66 39.83
CA ILE A 350 0.51 -19.28 40.21
C ILE A 350 1.66 -18.32 39.87
N GLU A 351 2.89 -18.64 40.28
CA GLU A 351 4.04 -17.77 40.02
C GLU A 351 4.33 -17.64 38.52
N LYS A 352 4.42 -18.76 37.79
CA LYS A 352 4.73 -18.75 36.35
C LYS A 352 3.68 -17.98 35.54
N THR A 353 2.40 -18.19 35.87
CA THR A 353 1.30 -17.50 35.19
C THR A 353 1.29 -16.01 35.52
N MET A 354 1.69 -15.60 36.73
CA MET A 354 1.83 -14.19 37.11
C MET A 354 3.05 -13.50 36.51
N GLU A 355 4.17 -14.19 36.36
CA GLU A 355 5.32 -13.71 35.59
C GLU A 355 4.93 -13.50 34.13
N TYR A 356 4.32 -14.51 33.51
CA TYR A 356 3.81 -14.42 32.13
C TYR A 356 2.88 -13.22 31.95
N LEU A 357 1.90 -13.06 32.85
CA LEU A 357 0.97 -11.95 32.79
C LEU A 357 1.68 -10.60 32.95
N THR A 358 2.68 -10.52 33.83
CA THR A 358 3.45 -9.29 34.04
C THR A 358 4.27 -8.92 32.81
N ASP A 359 4.91 -9.90 32.17
CA ASP A 359 5.65 -9.69 30.92
C ASP A 359 4.72 -9.26 29.77
N LEU A 360 3.59 -9.97 29.60
CA LEU A 360 2.57 -9.63 28.61
C LEU A 360 2.05 -8.19 28.79
N LEU A 361 1.72 -7.80 30.02
CA LEU A 361 1.25 -6.45 30.33
C LEU A 361 2.33 -5.39 30.05
N LYS A 362 3.60 -5.70 30.35
CA LYS A 362 4.72 -4.80 30.07
C LYS A 362 4.88 -4.54 28.57
N GLU A 363 4.79 -5.59 27.75
CA GLU A 363 4.88 -5.46 26.29
C GLU A 363 3.65 -4.73 25.69
N LEU A 364 2.47 -4.88 26.28
CA LEU A 364 1.25 -4.24 25.81
C LEU A 364 1.06 -2.78 26.30
N ASN A 365 1.84 -2.35 27.31
CA ASN A 365 1.66 -1.05 27.97
C ASN A 365 1.89 0.16 27.04
N ASP A 366 2.68 -0.02 25.98
CA ASP A 366 2.90 1.01 24.96
C ASP A 366 1.69 1.20 24.04
N TYR A 367 0.74 0.26 24.06
CA TYR A 367 -0.42 0.22 23.17
C TYR A 367 -1.75 0.39 23.90
N TYR A 368 -1.88 -0.15 25.13
CA TYR A 368 -3.13 -0.14 25.90
C TYR A 368 -2.89 0.18 27.37
N LYS A 369 -3.80 0.98 27.93
CA LYS A 369 -3.85 1.26 29.37
C LYS A 369 -5.03 0.50 29.95
N PHE A 370 -4.76 -0.71 30.47
CA PHE A 370 -5.78 -1.60 31.04
C PHE A 370 -6.33 -1.13 32.40
N GLU A 371 -6.74 0.14 32.50
CA GLU A 371 -7.08 0.82 33.76
C GLU A 371 -8.15 0.07 34.58
N SER A 372 -9.20 -0.41 33.92
CA SER A 372 -10.34 -1.08 34.59
C SER A 372 -9.99 -2.42 35.25
N ILE A 373 -8.85 -3.02 34.92
CA ILE A 373 -8.42 -4.31 35.50
C ILE A 373 -7.11 -4.17 36.30
N GLN A 374 -6.55 -2.96 36.35
CA GLN A 374 -5.30 -2.68 37.04
C GLN A 374 -5.38 -2.98 38.54
N ASP A 375 -6.50 -2.65 39.17
CA ASP A 375 -6.73 -2.96 40.58
C ASP A 375 -6.72 -4.47 40.84
N LYS A 376 -7.39 -5.26 40.00
CA LYS A 376 -7.41 -6.73 40.12
C LYS A 376 -6.01 -7.31 39.92
N ILE A 377 -5.23 -6.79 38.96
CA ILE A 377 -3.83 -7.18 38.75
C ILE A 377 -2.98 -6.88 40.00
N ASN A 378 -3.11 -5.69 40.56
CA ASN A 378 -2.35 -5.26 41.74
C ASN A 378 -2.74 -6.07 42.99
N GLN A 379 -4.03 -6.34 43.17
CA GLN A 379 -4.54 -7.22 44.23
C GLN A 379 -3.95 -8.62 44.08
N MET A 380 -3.94 -9.18 42.87
CA MET A 380 -3.36 -10.49 42.60
C MET A 380 -1.86 -10.52 42.89
N LYS A 381 -1.09 -9.53 42.41
CA LYS A 381 0.35 -9.40 42.72
C LYS A 381 0.61 -9.35 44.22
N THR A 382 -0.21 -8.59 44.95
CA THR A 382 -0.12 -8.48 46.41
C THR A 382 -0.38 -9.84 47.07
N ARG A 383 -1.45 -10.53 46.68
CA ARG A 383 -1.80 -11.85 47.22
C ARG A 383 -0.73 -12.90 46.93
N VAL A 384 -0.17 -12.92 45.72
CA VAL A 384 0.94 -13.81 45.32
C VAL A 384 2.21 -13.52 46.14
N SER A 385 2.46 -12.25 46.49
CA SER A 385 3.56 -11.89 47.38
C SER A 385 3.32 -12.32 48.83
N GLN A 386 2.06 -12.42 49.25
CA GLN A 386 1.63 -12.82 50.58
C GLN A 386 1.46 -14.34 50.75
N LEU A 387 1.42 -15.11 49.65
CA LEU A 387 1.37 -16.58 49.64
C LEU A 387 2.23 -17.26 50.71
N PRO A 388 3.53 -16.91 50.87
CA PRO A 388 4.37 -17.51 51.90
C PRO A 388 3.76 -17.44 53.31
N ASN A 389 3.19 -16.27 53.66
CA ASN A 389 2.56 -16.05 54.96
C ASN A 389 1.21 -16.74 55.06
N GLU A 390 0.40 -16.69 54.00
CA GLU A 390 -0.89 -17.37 53.94
C GLU A 390 -0.73 -18.89 54.15
N ILE A 391 0.28 -19.52 53.55
CA ILE A 391 0.57 -20.94 53.71
C ILE A 391 0.89 -21.29 55.18
N LEU A 392 1.73 -20.48 55.84
CA LEU A 392 2.11 -20.70 57.24
C LEU A 392 0.96 -20.51 58.24
N GLN A 393 -0.04 -19.70 57.88
CA GLN A 393 -1.23 -19.44 58.70
C GLN A 393 -2.35 -20.45 58.42
N LYS A 394 -2.55 -20.83 57.14
CA LYS A 394 -3.58 -21.77 56.69
C LYS A 394 -3.34 -23.18 57.24
N TYR A 395 -2.08 -23.59 57.35
CA TYR A 395 -1.72 -24.92 57.82
C TYR A 395 -1.05 -24.84 59.20
N ASP A 396 -1.83 -25.10 60.24
CA ASP A 396 -1.33 -25.19 61.61
C ASP A 396 -0.68 -26.56 61.91
N PHE A 397 -1.04 -27.59 61.13
CA PHE A 397 -0.61 -28.99 61.27
C PHE A 397 -0.76 -29.54 62.70
N ILE A 398 -1.70 -28.99 63.48
CA ILE A 398 -1.84 -29.33 64.91
C ILE A 398 -2.63 -30.62 65.10
N ASP A 399 -3.62 -30.89 64.25
CA ASP A 399 -4.53 -32.03 64.38
C ASP A 399 -4.16 -33.14 63.39
N LEU A 400 -3.56 -34.21 63.92
CA LEU A 400 -3.15 -35.39 63.15
C LEU A 400 -4.33 -36.07 62.44
N ASN A 401 -5.56 -35.98 62.96
CA ASN A 401 -6.74 -36.60 62.33
C ASN A 401 -7.12 -35.93 61.00
N LYS A 402 -6.68 -34.69 60.78
CA LYS A 402 -6.97 -33.96 59.55
C LYS A 402 -6.00 -34.26 58.41
N TYR A 403 -4.90 -34.95 58.68
CA TYR A 403 -3.86 -35.20 57.67
C TYR A 403 -4.35 -36.03 56.48
N ILE A 404 -5.41 -36.82 56.65
CA ILE A 404 -6.05 -37.56 55.55
C ILE A 404 -6.73 -36.65 54.52
N ASN A 405 -7.27 -35.51 54.97
CA ASN A 405 -7.98 -34.56 54.12
C ASN A 405 -7.08 -33.39 53.69
N ASP A 406 -6.14 -33.01 54.56
CA ASP A 406 -5.18 -31.92 54.38
C ASP A 406 -3.75 -32.46 54.49
N SER A 407 -3.37 -33.31 53.55
CA SER A 407 -2.06 -33.99 53.50
C SER A 407 -0.90 -32.99 53.56
N PRO A 408 -0.07 -33.02 54.62
CA PRO A 408 1.12 -32.18 54.69
C PRO A 408 2.15 -32.51 53.61
N LYS A 409 2.18 -33.77 53.16
CA LYS A 409 3.02 -34.23 52.05
C LYS A 409 2.75 -33.44 50.77
N ASP A 410 1.49 -33.26 50.40
CA ASP A 410 1.10 -32.60 49.15
C ASP A 410 1.52 -31.12 49.15
N VAL A 411 1.32 -30.43 50.27
CA VAL A 411 1.77 -29.04 50.45
C VAL A 411 3.30 -28.94 50.35
N CYS A 412 4.02 -29.87 50.98
CA CYS A 412 5.48 -29.93 50.96
C CYS A 412 6.01 -30.21 49.55
N GLU A 413 5.37 -31.10 48.78
CA GLU A 413 5.72 -31.39 47.39
C GLU A 413 5.55 -30.15 46.50
N GLN A 414 4.43 -29.43 46.62
CA GLN A 414 4.20 -28.20 45.85
C GLN A 414 5.19 -27.09 46.22
N LEU A 415 5.50 -26.91 47.50
CA LEU A 415 6.53 -25.96 47.96
C LEU A 415 7.91 -26.32 47.41
N LYS A 416 8.27 -27.61 47.45
CA LYS A 416 9.54 -28.11 46.92
C LYS A 416 9.62 -27.90 45.41
N LEU A 417 8.54 -28.18 44.68
CA LEU A 417 8.43 -27.99 43.24
C LEU A 417 8.56 -26.50 42.84
N ALA A 418 7.90 -25.59 43.55
CA ALA A 418 8.07 -24.15 43.32
C ALA A 418 9.51 -23.70 43.62
N SER A 419 10.09 -24.18 44.72
CA SER A 419 11.45 -23.82 45.13
C SER A 419 12.52 -24.28 44.12
N SER A 420 12.39 -25.49 43.56
CA SER A 420 13.32 -26.04 42.58
C SER A 420 13.24 -25.35 41.22
N ASN A 421 12.17 -24.59 40.97
CA ASN A 421 11.94 -23.80 39.77
C ASN A 421 12.36 -22.31 39.92
N GLY A 422 13.13 -21.97 40.97
CA GLY A 422 13.73 -20.63 41.12
C GLY A 422 13.00 -19.68 42.07
N TYR A 423 11.86 -20.08 42.65
CA TYR A 423 11.10 -19.24 43.58
C TYR A 423 11.58 -19.44 45.04
N SER A 424 12.69 -18.79 45.39
CA SER A 424 13.41 -18.96 46.67
C SER A 424 12.58 -18.68 47.93
N LYS A 425 11.55 -17.83 47.84
CA LYS A 425 10.61 -17.57 48.95
C LYS A 425 9.95 -18.85 49.47
N TYR A 426 9.70 -19.84 48.62
CA TYR A 426 9.12 -21.12 49.03
C TYR A 426 10.11 -22.07 49.69
N THR A 427 11.42 -21.91 49.45
CA THR A 427 12.45 -22.69 50.15
C THR A 427 12.42 -22.45 51.65
N GLN A 428 12.25 -21.19 52.06
CA GLN A 428 12.18 -20.82 53.47
C GLN A 428 10.91 -21.36 54.13
N ILE A 429 9.77 -21.24 53.45
CA ILE A 429 8.49 -21.77 53.93
C ILE A 429 8.52 -23.29 54.05
N TYR A 430 9.05 -23.98 53.04
CA TYR A 430 9.23 -25.42 53.06
C TYR A 430 9.99 -25.88 54.31
N ARG A 431 11.13 -25.25 54.62
CA ARG A 431 11.91 -25.58 55.83
C ARG A 431 11.12 -25.37 57.12
N GLN A 432 10.41 -24.24 57.23
CA GLN A 432 9.60 -23.95 58.43
C GLN A 432 8.44 -24.94 58.60
N VAL A 433 7.78 -25.32 57.51
CA VAL A 433 6.71 -26.33 57.52
C VAL A 433 7.26 -27.69 57.95
N ILE A 434 8.38 -28.13 57.37
CA ILE A 434 9.06 -29.38 57.76
C ILE A 434 9.45 -29.38 59.25
N GLU A 435 9.99 -28.28 59.77
CA GLU A 435 10.33 -28.17 61.18
C GLU A 435 9.11 -28.20 62.11
N LYS A 436 8.03 -27.50 61.74
CA LYS A 436 6.76 -27.53 62.48
C LYS A 436 6.20 -28.95 62.55
N LEU A 437 6.13 -29.62 61.39
CA LEU A 437 5.68 -31.01 61.28
C LEU A 437 6.54 -31.95 62.12
N ARG A 438 7.88 -31.82 62.03
CA ARG A 438 8.82 -32.63 62.82
C ARG A 438 8.57 -32.45 64.32
N LYS A 439 8.55 -31.21 64.83
CA LYS A 439 8.35 -30.93 66.25
C LYS A 439 7.01 -31.47 66.76
N LYS A 440 5.93 -31.22 66.01
CA LYS A 440 4.60 -31.67 66.39
C LYS A 440 4.51 -33.19 66.39
N PHE A 441 4.97 -33.84 65.32
CA PHE A 441 4.91 -35.29 65.21
C PHE A 441 5.78 -36.00 66.26
N SER A 442 7.00 -35.49 66.54
CA SER A 442 7.82 -35.95 67.67
C SER A 442 7.08 -35.87 69.00
N SER A 443 6.45 -34.72 69.30
CA SER A 443 5.74 -34.53 70.57
C SER A 443 4.54 -35.49 70.73
N GLU A 444 3.83 -35.78 69.63
CA GLU A 444 2.71 -36.72 69.64
C GLU A 444 3.18 -38.17 69.79
N ILE A 445 4.31 -38.54 69.17
CA ILE A 445 4.96 -39.84 69.39
C ILE A 445 5.33 -40.01 70.88
N ASP A 446 6.02 -39.03 71.46
CA ASP A 446 6.47 -39.08 72.85
C ASP A 446 5.27 -39.15 73.82
N TYR A 447 4.22 -38.37 73.55
CA TYR A 447 2.99 -38.41 74.33
C TYR A 447 2.29 -39.76 74.19
N GLY A 448 2.14 -40.29 72.97
CA GLY A 448 1.52 -41.59 72.71
C GLY A 448 2.27 -42.77 73.34
N LYS A 449 3.61 -42.75 73.31
CA LYS A 449 4.44 -43.79 73.95
C LYS A 449 4.27 -43.80 75.47
N ASN A 450 4.17 -42.63 76.10
CA ASN A 450 4.10 -42.47 77.56
C ASN A 450 2.67 -42.39 78.13
N ASP A 451 1.64 -42.36 77.29
CA ASP A 451 0.24 -42.28 77.73
C ASP A 451 -0.20 -43.59 78.40
N THR A 452 -0.77 -43.49 79.61
CA THR A 452 -1.35 -44.61 80.37
C THR A 452 -2.87 -44.60 80.36
N SER A 453 -3.50 -43.71 79.58
CA SER A 453 -4.96 -43.61 79.50
C SER A 453 -5.61 -44.77 78.74
N SER A 454 -6.90 -44.99 78.96
CA SER A 454 -7.71 -46.00 78.25
C SER A 454 -7.78 -45.77 76.74
N ASN A 455 -7.48 -44.57 76.25
CA ASN A 455 -7.55 -44.19 74.83
C ASN A 455 -6.21 -44.32 74.09
N ARG A 456 -5.19 -44.89 74.73
CA ARG A 456 -3.83 -45.00 74.17
C ARG A 456 -3.79 -45.69 72.80
N SER A 457 -4.51 -46.81 72.65
CA SER A 457 -4.53 -47.57 71.38
C SER A 457 -5.05 -46.74 70.20
N MET A 458 -6.11 -45.94 70.43
CA MET A 458 -6.68 -45.06 69.42
C MET A 458 -5.70 -43.94 69.04
N LYS A 459 -5.04 -43.32 70.02
CA LYS A 459 -4.01 -42.30 69.76
C LYS A 459 -2.81 -42.85 68.99
N LEU A 460 -2.30 -44.03 69.35
CA LEU A 460 -1.21 -44.69 68.64
C LEU A 460 -1.61 -45.02 67.20
N THR A 461 -2.86 -45.42 66.98
CA THR A 461 -3.43 -45.66 65.64
C THR A 461 -3.49 -44.37 64.84
N THR A 462 -3.96 -43.27 65.42
CA THR A 462 -3.96 -41.95 64.77
C THR A 462 -2.54 -41.49 64.38
N ILE A 463 -1.54 -41.70 65.25
CA ILE A 463 -0.14 -41.34 64.95
C ILE A 463 0.40 -42.20 63.80
N ARG A 464 0.15 -43.51 63.82
CA ARG A 464 0.53 -44.42 62.73
C ARG A 464 -0.11 -43.96 61.41
N ASP A 465 -1.41 -43.69 61.41
CA ASP A 465 -2.14 -43.34 60.20
C ASP A 465 -1.70 -41.97 59.65
N ALA A 466 -1.47 -40.99 60.54
CA ALA A 466 -0.92 -39.69 60.17
C ALA A 466 0.50 -39.78 59.58
N SER A 467 1.30 -40.79 59.96
CA SER A 467 2.66 -40.97 59.44
C SER A 467 2.70 -41.18 57.92
N TYR A 468 1.68 -41.80 57.33
CA TYR A 468 1.59 -42.03 55.88
C TYR A 468 1.44 -40.73 55.06
N TYR A 469 0.96 -39.66 55.69
CA TYR A 469 0.72 -38.35 55.06
C TYR A 469 1.84 -37.35 55.32
N LEU A 470 2.90 -37.74 56.04
CA LEU A 470 4.10 -36.92 56.18
C LEU A 470 4.90 -36.89 54.87
N PRO A 471 5.66 -35.82 54.60
CA PRO A 471 6.62 -35.81 53.49
C PRO A 471 7.69 -36.88 53.70
N ASP A 472 8.18 -37.45 52.59
CA ASP A 472 9.10 -38.61 52.59
C ASP A 472 10.33 -38.43 53.50
N GLU A 473 10.86 -37.21 53.58
CA GLU A 473 11.99 -36.85 54.43
C GLU A 473 11.69 -37.08 55.93
N LEU A 474 10.46 -36.75 56.38
CA LEU A 474 10.02 -37.00 57.75
C LEU A 474 9.61 -38.45 57.97
N GLN A 475 9.02 -39.12 56.97
CA GLN A 475 8.72 -40.55 57.06
C GLN A 475 9.98 -41.37 57.34
N ASN A 476 11.09 -41.03 56.67
CA ASN A 476 12.39 -41.66 56.90
C ASN A 476 12.93 -41.39 58.31
N ILE A 477 12.78 -40.17 58.82
CA ILE A 477 13.23 -39.80 60.18
C ILE A 477 12.48 -40.60 61.25
N PHE A 478 11.16 -40.74 61.12
CA PHE A 478 10.31 -41.40 62.12
C PHE A 478 10.12 -42.90 61.89
N GLN A 479 10.79 -43.50 60.90
CA GLN A 479 10.54 -44.88 60.49
C GLN A 479 10.66 -45.90 61.65
N ASN A 480 11.67 -45.73 62.51
CA ASN A 480 11.89 -46.63 63.64
C ASN A 480 10.87 -46.40 64.76
N ASP A 481 10.51 -45.16 65.04
CA ASP A 481 9.46 -44.83 66.01
C ASP A 481 8.11 -45.41 65.61
N ILE A 482 7.76 -45.34 64.32
CA ILE A 482 6.52 -45.93 63.80
C ILE A 482 6.55 -47.47 63.89
N LYS A 483 7.70 -48.12 63.68
CA LYS A 483 7.84 -49.58 63.90
C LYS A 483 7.57 -49.93 65.36
N GLU A 484 8.12 -49.17 66.30
CA GLU A 484 7.90 -49.37 67.74
C GLU A 484 6.42 -49.16 68.12
N ILE A 485 5.79 -48.10 67.62
CA ILE A 485 4.35 -47.83 67.79
C ILE A 485 3.51 -49.01 67.27
N ASN A 486 3.84 -49.58 66.11
CA ASN A 486 3.15 -50.74 65.56
C ASN A 486 3.25 -51.97 66.47
N GLU A 487 4.41 -52.19 67.10
CA GLU A 487 4.58 -53.26 68.09
C GLU A 487 3.78 -53.00 69.37
N MET A 488 3.72 -51.74 69.84
CA MET A 488 2.90 -51.37 71.01
C MET A 488 1.41 -51.57 70.74
N ILE A 489 0.91 -51.18 69.56
CA ILE A 489 -0.49 -51.43 69.16
C ILE A 489 -0.80 -52.94 69.19
N ARG A 490 0.11 -53.78 68.68
CA ARG A 490 -0.05 -55.24 68.70
C ARG A 490 -0.09 -55.82 70.11
N LYS A 491 0.74 -55.30 71.04
CA LYS A 491 0.76 -55.74 72.45
C LYS A 491 -0.52 -55.36 73.21
N VAL A 492 -1.19 -54.27 72.84
CA VAL A 492 -2.47 -53.85 73.44
C VAL A 492 -3.66 -54.68 72.91
N HIS A 493 -3.49 -55.45 71.83
CA HIS A 493 -4.51 -56.30 71.20
C HIS A 493 -4.38 -57.80 71.52
N VAL A 494 -3.49 -58.19 72.44
CA VAL A 494 -3.46 -59.56 72.97
C VAL A 494 -4.34 -59.57 74.22
N PRO A 495 -5.49 -60.28 74.23
CA PRO A 495 -6.17 -60.58 75.48
C PRO A 495 -5.25 -61.47 76.31
N ASP A 496 -5.10 -61.18 77.60
CA ASP A 496 -4.57 -62.15 78.55
C ASP A 496 -5.44 -63.41 78.45
N CYS A 497 -4.93 -64.43 77.78
CA CYS A 497 -5.43 -65.78 77.90
C CYS A 497 -4.72 -66.43 79.09
N ASP A 498 -5.33 -66.32 80.25
CA ASP A 498 -5.21 -67.34 81.31
C ASP A 498 -6.48 -68.19 81.32
#